data_AF-A0A835IGE6-F1
#
_entry.id   AF-A0A835IGE6-F1
#
_cell.length_a   1.000
_cell.length_b   1.000
_cell.length_c   1.000
_cell.angle_alpha   90.00
_cell.angle_beta   90.00
_cell.angle_gamma   90.00
#
_symmetry.space_group_name_H-M   'P 1'
#
loop_
_entity.id
_entity.type
_entity.pdbx_description
1 polymer ?
#
loop_
_entity_poly.entity_id
_entity_poly.type
_entity_poly.pdbx_seq_one_letter_code
_entity_poly.pdbx_strand_id
1 'polypeptide(L)'
;MFPRFVWLFFLAGSVATALEEHGFIYNGFKNANLSLDGQAGITGSGLLRLTNITQLTVTSHAFHPKPFQFKNLSSNGSTLSFSTTFVFAIVPKYSDLSGPGICFVIAPSRSLPGALPTQYLVFNYTSNGDPSNHVVAVD
;
A
#
# COMPACT_ATOMS: atom_id res chain seq x y z
N MET A 1 -22.62 -0.89 -56.14
CA MET A 1 -22.25 0.04 -55.05
C MET A 1 -22.47 -0.71 -53.74
N PHE A 2 -21.41 -1.28 -53.16
CA PHE A 2 -21.47 -2.10 -51.93
C PHE A 2 -20.96 -1.29 -50.75
N PRO A 3 -21.60 -1.31 -49.57
CA PRO A 3 -21.12 -0.55 -48.42
C PRO A 3 -19.86 -1.23 -47.84
N ARG A 4 -18.83 -0.43 -47.61
CA ARG A 4 -17.61 -0.84 -46.90
C ARG A 4 -17.91 -0.86 -45.40
N PHE A 5 -18.06 -2.04 -44.82
CA PHE A 5 -18.08 -2.19 -43.36
C PHE A 5 -16.64 -2.08 -42.84
N VAL A 6 -16.36 -1.05 -42.03
CA VAL A 6 -15.11 -0.94 -41.26
C VAL A 6 -15.35 -1.64 -39.92
N TRP A 7 -14.74 -2.80 -39.73
CA TRP A 7 -14.73 -3.48 -38.43
C TRP A 7 -13.64 -2.86 -37.56
N LEU A 8 -14.04 -2.00 -36.63
CA LEU A 8 -13.15 -1.51 -35.58
C LEU A 8 -13.05 -2.60 -34.51
N PHE A 9 -12.01 -3.44 -34.60
CA PHE A 9 -11.66 -4.34 -33.51
C PHE A 9 -11.09 -3.50 -32.36
N PHE A 10 -11.91 -3.18 -31.37
CA PHE A 10 -11.39 -2.83 -30.05
C PHE A 10 -10.82 -4.11 -29.47
N LEU A 11 -9.50 -4.25 -29.55
CA LEU A 11 -8.77 -5.19 -28.71
C LEU A 11 -8.87 -4.66 -27.28
N ALA A 12 -10.01 -4.92 -26.62
CA ALA A 12 -10.10 -4.86 -25.17
C ALA A 12 -9.30 -6.05 -24.64
N GLY A 13 -7.97 -5.93 -24.73
CA GLY A 13 -7.05 -6.81 -24.05
C GLY A 13 -7.32 -6.64 -22.56
N SER A 14 -8.13 -7.53 -21.99
CA SER A 14 -8.00 -7.81 -20.56
C SER A 14 -6.61 -8.39 -20.42
N VAL A 15 -5.65 -7.53 -20.08
CA VAL A 15 -4.34 -7.99 -19.62
C VAL A 15 -4.62 -8.64 -18.28
N ALA A 16 -4.98 -9.94 -18.30
CA ALA A 16 -4.85 -10.78 -17.13
C ALA A 16 -3.36 -10.87 -16.87
N THR A 17 -2.83 -9.91 -16.12
CA THR A 17 -1.41 -9.87 -15.81
C THR A 17 -1.10 -11.06 -14.92
N ALA A 18 -0.32 -12.00 -15.43
CA ALA A 18 0.44 -12.97 -14.64
C ALA A 18 1.56 -12.27 -13.82
N LEU A 19 1.26 -11.13 -13.21
CA LEU A 19 2.21 -10.28 -12.47
C LEU A 19 2.49 -10.82 -11.06
N GLU A 20 1.64 -11.72 -10.56
CA GLU A 20 1.65 -12.08 -9.14
C GLU A 20 2.89 -12.84 -8.65
N GLU A 21 3.77 -13.30 -9.55
CA GLU A 21 5.04 -13.90 -9.11
C GLU A 21 6.10 -12.85 -8.75
N HIS A 22 6.07 -11.64 -9.34
CA HIS A 22 7.17 -10.67 -9.23
C HIS A 22 6.77 -9.18 -9.08
N GLY A 23 5.49 -8.82 -8.98
CA GLY A 23 5.11 -7.44 -8.69
C GLY A 23 3.62 -7.14 -8.79
N PHE A 24 3.25 -5.89 -8.50
CA PHE A 24 1.87 -5.42 -8.62
C PHE A 24 1.84 -3.93 -8.96
N ILE A 25 0.75 -3.49 -9.61
CA ILE A 25 0.54 -2.10 -9.99
C ILE A 25 -0.91 -1.73 -9.66
N TYR A 26 -1.09 -0.56 -9.03
CA TYR A 26 -2.41 0.03 -8.78
C TYR A 26 -2.52 1.38 -9.50
N ASN A 27 -3.14 1.39 -10.68
CA ASN A 27 -3.48 2.62 -11.41
C ASN A 27 -4.83 3.17 -10.91
N GLY A 28 -4.90 3.45 -9.61
CA GLY A 28 -6.13 3.73 -8.88
C GLY A 28 -6.62 2.54 -8.07
N PHE A 29 -7.49 2.80 -7.10
CA PHE A 29 -7.84 1.85 -6.04
C PHE A 29 -9.31 1.41 -6.04
N LYS A 30 -10.16 1.91 -6.95
CA LYS A 30 -11.61 1.67 -6.93
C LYS A 30 -12.01 0.18 -6.80
N ASN A 31 -11.24 -0.72 -7.42
CA ASN A 31 -11.42 -2.17 -7.35
C ASN A 31 -10.15 -2.88 -6.83
N ALA A 32 -9.26 -2.15 -6.14
CA ALA A 32 -8.05 -2.74 -5.61
C ALA A 32 -8.39 -3.69 -4.47
N ASN A 33 -7.92 -4.93 -4.58
CA ASN A 33 -7.95 -5.87 -3.47
C ASN A 33 -6.81 -5.50 -2.51
N LEU A 34 -7.15 -4.83 -1.41
CA LEU A 34 -6.24 -4.42 -0.34
C LEU A 34 -6.78 -4.90 1.01
N SER A 35 -5.87 -5.27 1.90
CA SER A 35 -6.20 -5.45 3.31
C SER A 35 -6.14 -4.07 3.97
N LEU A 36 -7.31 -3.53 4.31
CA LEU A 36 -7.45 -2.22 4.94
C LEU A 36 -7.67 -2.40 6.45
N ASP A 37 -7.03 -1.56 7.25
CA ASP A 37 -7.17 -1.54 8.71
C ASP A 37 -7.34 -0.10 9.24
N GLY A 38 -7.97 0.02 10.40
CA GLY A 38 -8.32 1.31 11.00
C GLY A 38 -9.32 2.09 10.14
N GLN A 39 -8.93 3.29 9.69
CA GLN A 39 -9.74 4.16 8.83
C GLN A 39 -9.34 4.13 7.37
N ALA A 40 -8.39 3.27 7.00
CA ALA A 40 -7.96 3.14 5.63
C ALA A 40 -9.16 2.75 4.76
N GLY A 41 -9.36 3.49 3.68
CA GLY A 41 -10.54 3.36 2.84
C GLY A 41 -10.29 3.84 1.42
N ILE A 42 -11.14 3.40 0.50
CA ILE A 42 -11.12 3.84 -0.90
C ILE A 42 -12.23 4.87 -1.09
N THR A 43 -11.88 6.05 -1.60
CA THR A 43 -12.86 7.11 -1.88
C THR A 43 -13.74 6.74 -3.07
N GLY A 44 -14.89 7.42 -3.24
CA GLY A 44 -15.74 7.25 -4.43
C GLY A 44 -15.02 7.57 -5.75
N SER A 45 -13.99 8.41 -5.70
CA SER A 45 -13.09 8.72 -6.83
C SER A 45 -11.99 7.68 -7.04
N GLY A 46 -11.88 6.65 -6.21
CA GLY A 46 -10.90 5.58 -6.35
C GLY A 46 -9.51 5.88 -5.77
N LEU A 47 -9.40 6.82 -4.83
CA LEU A 47 -8.15 7.10 -4.12
C LEU A 47 -8.07 6.27 -2.85
N LEU A 48 -6.87 5.75 -2.53
CA LEU A 48 -6.60 5.18 -1.21
C LEU A 48 -6.38 6.32 -0.22
N ARG A 49 -7.19 6.36 0.83
CA ARG A 49 -7.09 7.31 1.93
C ARG A 49 -6.73 6.55 3.19
N LEU A 50 -5.55 6.82 3.75
CA LEU A 50 -5.10 6.19 4.99
C LEU A 50 -5.73 6.86 6.22
N THR A 51 -5.82 8.18 6.26
CA THR A 51 -6.30 8.94 7.43
C THR A 51 -7.45 9.89 7.08
N ASN A 52 -8.27 10.20 8.09
CA ASN A 52 -9.32 11.19 7.99
C ASN A 52 -9.03 12.37 8.93
N ILE A 53 -9.09 13.60 8.41
CA ILE A 53 -8.79 14.84 9.16
C ILE A 53 -9.69 15.04 10.39
N THR A 54 -10.85 14.38 10.45
CA THR A 54 -11.76 14.47 11.59
C THR A 54 -11.41 13.53 12.73
N GLN A 55 -10.58 12.50 12.50
CA GLN A 55 -10.31 11.44 13.47
C GLN A 55 -8.80 11.13 13.53
N LEU A 56 -8.06 12.01 14.21
CA LEU A 56 -6.59 11.99 14.27
C LEU A 56 -6.00 10.93 15.23
N THR A 57 -6.85 10.19 15.94
CA THR A 57 -6.46 9.26 17.01
C THR A 57 -6.48 7.79 16.58
N VAL A 58 -6.58 7.50 15.27
CA VAL A 58 -6.68 6.12 14.78
C VAL A 58 -5.53 5.81 13.84
N THR A 59 -4.75 4.79 14.19
CA THR A 59 -3.72 4.22 13.31
C THR A 59 -4.40 3.45 12.19
N SER A 60 -3.93 3.63 10.95
CA SER A 60 -4.59 3.08 9.76
C SER A 60 -3.55 2.65 8.73
N HIS A 61 -3.77 1.47 8.14
CA HIS A 61 -2.80 0.87 7.22
C HIS A 61 -3.51 0.20 6.05
N ALA A 62 -2.80 0.08 4.94
CA ALA A 62 -3.26 -0.65 3.77
C ALA A 62 -2.15 -1.57 3.27
N PHE A 63 -2.41 -2.87 3.26
CA PHE A 63 -1.46 -3.90 2.81
C PHE A 63 -1.93 -4.57 1.52
N HIS A 64 -0.96 -4.88 0.65
CA HIS A 64 -1.21 -5.84 -0.43
C HIS A 64 -1.63 -7.19 0.17
N PRO A 65 -2.67 -7.86 -0.34
CA PRO A 65 -3.24 -9.04 0.30
C PRO A 65 -2.31 -10.25 0.21
N LYS A 66 -1.39 -10.34 -0.75
CA LYS A 66 -0.47 -11.47 -0.86
C LYS A 66 0.87 -11.15 -0.19
N PRO A 67 1.42 -12.06 0.65
CA PRO A 67 2.74 -11.85 1.21
C PRO A 67 3.83 -11.97 0.14
N PHE A 68 4.90 -11.19 0.27
CA PHE A 68 6.09 -11.28 -0.59
C PHE A 68 7.18 -12.11 0.11
N GLN A 69 7.72 -13.10 -0.59
CA GLN A 69 8.84 -13.90 -0.08
C GLN A 69 10.17 -13.26 -0.45
N PHE A 70 10.72 -12.38 0.41
CA PHE A 70 11.99 -11.70 0.15
C PHE A 70 13.23 -12.59 0.25
N LYS A 71 13.12 -13.73 0.93
CA LYS A 71 14.22 -14.70 1.09
C LYS A 71 13.70 -16.11 0.87
N ASN A 72 14.29 -16.82 -0.07
CA ASN A 72 13.99 -18.23 -0.28
C ASN A 72 15.00 -19.09 0.48
N LEU A 73 14.49 -19.84 1.47
CA LEU A 73 15.31 -20.70 2.32
C LEU A 73 15.67 -22.03 1.64
N SER A 74 14.97 -22.43 0.56
CA SER A 74 15.30 -23.65 -0.20
C SER A 74 16.38 -23.45 -1.26
N SER A 75 16.70 -22.21 -1.63
CA SER A 75 17.71 -21.86 -2.65
C SER A 75 18.96 -21.19 -2.06
N ASN A 76 19.60 -21.84 -1.08
CA ASN A 76 20.83 -21.34 -0.42
C ASN A 76 20.71 -19.93 0.18
N GLY A 77 19.50 -19.45 0.49
CA GLY A 77 19.28 -18.17 1.15
C GLY A 77 19.38 -16.93 0.24
N SER A 78 19.21 -17.09 -1.08
CA SER A 78 19.13 -15.96 -2.01
C SER A 78 18.07 -14.93 -1.58
N THR A 79 18.46 -13.67 -1.55
CA THR A 79 17.58 -12.53 -1.23
C THR A 79 17.10 -11.84 -2.51
N LEU A 80 15.86 -11.38 -2.50
CA LEU A 80 15.28 -10.61 -3.58
C LEU A 80 15.55 -9.12 -3.41
N SER A 81 15.90 -8.46 -4.51
CA SER A 81 15.87 -7.00 -4.60
C SER A 81 14.46 -6.54 -4.96
N PHE A 82 14.06 -5.37 -4.47
CA PHE A 82 12.77 -4.77 -4.80
C PHE A 82 12.89 -3.28 -5.10
N SER A 83 11.90 -2.77 -5.81
CA SER A 83 11.70 -1.34 -6.03
C SER A 83 10.22 -1.04 -5.87
N THR A 84 9.90 0.12 -5.31
CA THR A 84 8.53 0.61 -5.20
C THR A 84 8.46 2.05 -5.70
N THR A 85 7.31 2.43 -6.24
CA THR A 85 7.03 3.80 -6.66
C THR A 85 5.57 4.08 -6.35
N PHE A 86 5.31 5.17 -5.65
CA PHE A 86 3.97 5.61 -5.32
C PHE A 86 3.89 7.13 -5.32
N VAL A 87 2.69 7.64 -5.56
CA VAL A 87 2.38 9.06 -5.48
C VAL A 87 1.40 9.23 -4.33
N PHE A 88 1.65 10.20 -3.47
CA PHE A 88 0.80 10.50 -2.32
C PHE A 88 0.58 12.00 -2.20
N ALA A 89 -0.44 12.37 -1.43
CA ALA A 89 -0.72 13.75 -1.06
C ALA A 89 -1.05 13.80 0.43
N ILE A 90 -0.49 14.79 1.13
CA ILE A 90 -0.79 15.09 2.52
C ILE A 90 -1.58 16.39 2.53
N VAL A 91 -2.81 16.34 3.07
CA VAL A 91 -3.67 17.51 3.22
C VAL A 91 -3.80 17.78 4.72
N PRO A 92 -3.18 18.86 5.23
CA PRO A 92 -3.23 19.16 6.66
C PRO A 92 -4.63 19.69 7.04
N LYS A 93 -5.05 19.42 8.28
CA LYS A 93 -6.27 20.01 8.86
C LYS A 93 -6.09 21.51 9.13
N TYR A 94 -4.91 21.88 9.60
CA TYR A 94 -4.51 23.25 9.92
C TYR A 94 -3.24 23.56 9.16
N SER A 95 -3.22 24.68 8.42
CA SER A 95 -2.11 25.03 7.52
C SER A 95 -0.78 25.29 8.23
N ASP A 96 -0.82 25.55 9.53
CA ASP A 96 0.30 25.88 10.41
C ASP A 96 0.79 24.69 11.25
N LEU A 97 0.13 23.52 11.18
CA LEU A 97 0.51 22.33 11.94
C LEU A 97 0.95 21.19 11.02
N SER A 98 2.15 20.66 11.29
CA SER A 98 2.64 19.44 10.64
C SER A 98 2.09 18.20 11.34
N GLY A 99 1.74 17.20 10.54
CA GLY A 99 1.39 15.86 11.00
C GLY A 99 2.59 14.91 11.03
N PRO A 100 2.36 13.66 11.42
CA PRO A 100 3.40 12.64 11.57
C PRO A 100 3.93 12.07 10.24
N GLY A 101 3.26 12.34 9.12
CA GLY A 101 3.65 11.86 7.80
C GLY A 101 2.95 10.57 7.36
N ILE A 102 3.62 9.83 6.47
CA ILE A 102 3.18 8.57 5.87
C ILE A 102 4.40 7.64 5.81
N CYS A 103 4.20 6.33 6.01
CA CYS A 103 5.27 5.36 5.96
C CYS A 103 4.99 4.25 4.95
N PHE A 104 5.98 3.88 4.14
CA PHE A 104 5.99 2.61 3.40
C PHE A 104 6.60 1.51 4.27
N VAL A 105 5.90 0.38 4.38
CA VAL A 105 6.22 -0.66 5.37
C VAL A 105 6.32 -2.04 4.73
N ILE A 106 7.36 -2.77 5.10
CA ILE A 106 7.48 -4.23 4.92
C ILE A 106 7.44 -4.86 6.31
N ALA A 107 6.46 -5.72 6.55
CA ALA A 107 6.20 -6.34 7.85
C ALA A 107 5.84 -7.83 7.70
N PRO A 108 6.09 -8.66 8.73
CA PRO A 108 5.76 -10.10 8.71
C PRO A 108 4.25 -10.36 8.76
N SER A 109 3.47 -9.38 9.24
CA SER A 109 2.01 -9.43 9.33
C SER A 109 1.38 -8.13 8.84
N ARG A 110 0.09 -8.21 8.44
CA ARG A 110 -0.71 -7.02 8.07
C ARG A 110 -1.18 -6.22 9.28
N SER A 111 -1.15 -6.82 10.47
CA SER A 111 -1.34 -6.13 11.73
C SER A 111 -0.02 -5.52 12.18
N LEU A 112 -0.08 -4.31 12.71
CA LEU A 112 1.02 -3.60 13.37
C LEU A 112 0.62 -3.37 14.83
N PRO A 113 0.65 -4.42 15.68
CA PRO A 113 0.14 -4.35 17.03
C PRO A 113 0.93 -3.34 17.86
N GLY A 114 0.19 -2.49 18.57
CA GLY A 114 0.76 -1.45 19.40
C GLY A 114 1.24 -0.22 18.66
N ALA A 115 1.08 -0.10 17.34
CA ALA A 115 1.39 1.14 16.60
C ALA A 115 0.51 2.30 17.10
N LEU A 116 1.15 3.39 17.54
CA LEU A 116 0.43 4.54 18.09
C LEU A 116 0.05 5.55 16.99
N PRO A 117 -1.13 6.19 17.09
CA PRO A 117 -1.44 7.33 16.26
C PRO A 117 -0.43 8.45 16.53
N THR A 118 -0.06 9.18 15.49
CA THR A 118 0.85 10.36 15.52
C THR A 118 2.30 10.08 15.89
N GLN A 119 2.58 9.41 17.00
CA GLN A 119 3.95 9.18 17.42
C GLN A 119 4.40 7.80 16.97
N TYR A 120 5.65 7.70 16.52
CA TYR A 120 6.30 6.44 16.17
C TYR A 120 5.72 5.69 14.95
N LEU A 121 4.74 6.27 14.23
CA LEU A 121 4.10 5.77 13.01
C LEU A 121 3.59 4.31 13.11
N VAL A 122 4.50 3.36 12.91
CA VAL A 122 4.27 1.91 12.90
C VAL A 122 4.69 1.21 14.19
N PHE A 123 5.30 1.96 15.13
CA PHE A 123 5.82 1.48 16.41
C PHE A 123 5.14 2.17 17.60
N ASN A 124 5.61 1.85 18.80
CA ASN A 124 5.35 2.61 20.03
C ASN A 124 6.63 2.87 20.80
N TYR A 125 6.50 3.56 21.92
CA TYR A 125 7.61 3.88 22.83
C TYR A 125 8.46 2.67 23.21
N THR A 126 7.85 1.49 23.41
CA THR A 126 8.56 0.27 23.84
C THR A 126 9.09 -0.57 22.70
N SER A 127 8.48 -0.52 21.51
CA SER A 127 8.90 -1.29 20.34
C SER A 127 9.83 -0.52 19.41
N ASN A 128 9.96 0.80 19.55
CA ASN A 128 10.83 1.60 18.70
C ASN A 128 12.30 1.15 18.85
N GLY A 129 12.91 0.72 17.75
CA GLY A 129 14.29 0.19 17.74
C GLY A 129 14.42 -1.28 18.16
N ASP A 130 13.32 -1.98 18.44
CA ASP A 130 13.36 -3.41 18.76
C ASP A 130 13.62 -4.25 17.50
N PRO A 131 14.74 -5.01 17.43
CA PRO A 131 15.06 -5.84 16.27
C PRO A 131 14.09 -7.02 16.08
N SER A 132 13.31 -7.39 17.09
CA SER A 132 12.31 -8.45 17.03
C SER A 132 11.03 -8.06 16.30
N ASN A 133 10.83 -6.76 16.00
CA ASN A 133 9.70 -6.31 15.20
C ASN A 133 9.72 -6.89 13.77
N HIS A 134 10.93 -7.11 13.23
CA HIS A 134 11.13 -7.53 11.85
C HIS A 134 10.43 -6.63 10.81
N VAL A 135 10.33 -5.33 11.11
CA VAL A 135 9.71 -4.31 10.25
C VAL A 135 10.79 -3.46 9.59
N VAL A 136 10.63 -3.21 8.29
CA VAL A 136 11.36 -2.16 7.56
C VAL A 136 10.37 -1.06 7.21
N ALA A 137 10.74 0.18 7.52
CA ALA A 137 9.93 1.36 7.35
C ALA A 137 10.72 2.44 6.59
N VAL A 138 10.05 3.15 5.68
CA VAL A 138 10.54 4.36 5.04
C VAL A 138 9.50 5.44 5.28
N ASP A 139 9.85 6.43 6.10
CA ASP A 139 8.99 7.51 6.60
C ASP A 139 9.42 8.92 6.15
#